data_AF-A0AAC9M735-F1
#
_entry.id   AF-A0AAC9M735-F1
#
_cell.length_a   1.000
_cell.length_b   1.000
_cell.length_c   1.000
_cell.angle_alpha   90.00
_cell.angle_beta   90.00
_cell.angle_gamma   90.00
#
_symmetry.space_group_name_H-M   'P 1'
#
loop_
_entity.id
_entity.type
_entity.pdbx_description
1 polymer ?
#
loop_
_entity_poly.entity_id
_entity_poly.type
_entity_poly.pdbx_seq_one_letter_code
_entity_poly.pdbx_strand_id
1 'polypeptide(L)'
;MAKSAAERKAAQRARQAASGVRKLEIVLDAQEIEMLERNCATRRPGRAPYEFGEYIALLIRQDDARVRGRIKSISRKRCGKCGERVPVNSCPCNGDSQCWVTKGWHETKLIV
;
A
#
# COMPACT_ATOMS: atom_id res chain seq x y z
N MET A 1 -8.48 -11.98 40.14
CA MET A 1 -7.15 -11.34 39.97
C MET A 1 -7.22 -10.37 38.80
N ALA A 2 -6.63 -9.18 38.92
CA ALA A 2 -6.58 -8.22 37.81
C ALA A 2 -5.60 -8.70 36.74
N LYS A 3 -6.03 -8.71 35.47
CA LYS A 3 -5.17 -9.12 34.34
C LYS A 3 -3.94 -8.22 34.25
N SER A 4 -2.77 -8.84 34.13
CA SER A 4 -1.51 -8.13 33.86
C SER A 4 -1.59 -7.35 32.54
N ALA A 5 -0.71 -6.36 32.37
CA ALA A 5 -0.65 -5.57 31.13
C ALA A 5 -0.34 -6.44 29.90
N ALA A 6 0.44 -7.50 30.08
CA ALA A 6 0.77 -8.47 29.04
C ALA A 6 -0.46 -9.29 28.62
N GLU A 7 -1.25 -9.78 29.57
CA GLU A 7 -2.50 -10.52 29.30
C GLU A 7 -3.56 -9.64 28.66
N ARG A 8 -3.63 -8.35 29.03
CA ARG A 8 -4.52 -7.38 28.38
C ARG A 8 -4.14 -7.13 26.92
N LYS A 9 -2.85 -6.93 26.63
CA LYS A 9 -2.35 -6.81 25.25
C LYS A 9 -2.57 -8.10 24.45
N ALA A 10 -2.37 -9.27 25.05
CA ALA A 10 -2.63 -10.56 24.40
C ALA A 10 -4.12 -10.75 24.07
N ALA A 11 -5.01 -10.43 25.00
CA ALA A 11 -6.46 -10.48 24.78
C ALA A 11 -6.92 -9.47 23.72
N GLN A 12 -6.31 -8.28 23.66
CA GLN A 12 -6.59 -7.29 22.62
C GLN A 12 -6.15 -7.81 21.23
N ARG A 13 -4.94 -8.39 21.13
CA ARG A 13 -4.46 -9.02 19.91
C ARG A 13 -5.35 -10.19 19.46
N ALA A 14 -5.82 -11.02 20.39
CA ALA A 14 -6.73 -12.12 20.10
C ALA A 14 -8.08 -11.64 19.57
N ARG A 15 -8.64 -10.56 20.14
CA ARG A 15 -9.89 -9.93 19.65
C ARG A 15 -9.72 -9.30 18.27
N GLN A 16 -8.60 -8.63 18.02
CA GLN A 16 -8.27 -8.06 16.71
C GLN A 16 -8.08 -9.17 15.65
N ALA A 17 -7.36 -10.24 16.00
CA ALA A 17 -7.20 -11.40 15.12
C ALA A 17 -8.56 -12.06 14.79
N ALA A 18 -9.44 -12.20 15.78
CA ALA A 18 -10.78 -12.76 15.58
C ALA A 18 -11.68 -11.87 14.71
N SER A 19 -11.50 -10.54 14.72
CA SER A 19 -12.22 -9.63 13.81
C SER A 19 -11.59 -9.53 12.41
N GLY A 20 -10.52 -10.29 12.14
CA GLY A 20 -9.76 -10.21 10.89
C GLY A 20 -8.94 -8.91 10.75
N VAL A 21 -8.88 -8.09 11.80
CA VAL A 21 -8.16 -6.82 11.80
C VAL A 21 -6.74 -7.06 12.32
N ARG A 22 -5.74 -6.65 11.55
CA ARG A 22 -4.34 -6.68 11.99
C ARG A 22 -3.88 -5.27 12.32
N LYS A 23 -3.30 -5.09 13.51
CA LYS A 23 -2.65 -3.83 13.89
C LYS A 23 -1.32 -3.72 13.14
N LEU A 24 -1.10 -2.57 12.50
CA LEU A 24 0.17 -2.18 11.90
C LEU A 24 0.79 -1.06 12.76
N GLU A 25 2.06 -1.20 13.10
CA GLU A 25 2.85 -0.16 13.76
C GLU A 25 3.89 0.35 12.75
N ILE A 26 3.98 1.67 12.59
CA ILE A 26 4.90 2.33 11.66
C ILE A 26 5.74 3.35 12.42
N VAL A 27 7.00 3.50 12.02
CA VAL A 27 7.90 4.55 12.50
C VAL A 27 8.05 5.54 11.36
N LEU A 28 7.78 6.81 11.66
CA LEU A 28 7.88 7.92 10.72
C LEU A 28 8.85 8.95 11.28
N ASP A 29 9.61 9.59 10.41
CA ASP A 29 10.44 10.72 10.82
C ASP A 29 9.59 11.99 11.08
N ALA A 30 10.23 13.03 11.62
CA ALA A 30 9.53 14.26 11.98
C ALA A 30 8.89 14.96 10.76
N GLN A 31 9.53 14.88 9.59
CA GLN A 31 9.03 15.48 8.37
C GLN A 31 7.79 14.72 7.86
N GLU A 32 7.82 13.39 7.88
CA GLU A 32 6.69 12.54 7.52
C GLU A 32 5.49 12.74 8.45
N ILE A 33 5.71 12.95 9.75
CA ILE A 33 4.65 13.30 10.71
C ILE A 33 4.02 14.66 10.38
N GLU A 34 4.82 15.69 10.09
CA GLU A 34 4.28 17.00 9.71
C GLU A 34 3.48 16.90 8.40
N MET A 35 3.98 16.14 7.42
CA MET A 35 3.25 15.86 6.18
C MET A 35 1.91 15.17 6.46
N LEU A 36 1.88 14.22 7.40
CA LEU A 36 0.67 13.49 7.78
C LEU A 36 -0.37 14.41 8.41
N GLU A 37 0.03 15.19 9.43
CA GLU A 37 -0.83 16.16 10.12
C GLU A 37 -1.42 17.19 9.16
N ARG A 38 -0.57 17.82 8.35
CA ARG A 38 -0.99 18.82 7.36
C ARG A 38 -1.99 18.24 6.37
N ASN A 39 -1.74 17.02 5.87
CA ASN A 39 -2.61 16.37 4.90
C ASN A 39 -3.97 15.96 5.49
N CYS A 40 -3.99 15.51 6.76
CA CYS A 40 -5.23 15.19 7.47
C CYS A 40 -6.18 16.39 7.55
N ALA A 41 -5.65 17.58 7.83
CA ALA A 41 -6.44 18.81 7.90
C ALA A 41 -6.82 19.34 6.49
N THR A 42 -5.84 19.42 5.58
CA THR A 42 -6.00 20.02 4.25
C THR A 42 -7.10 19.34 3.42
N ARG A 43 -7.30 18.02 3.60
CA ARG A 43 -8.28 17.24 2.84
C ARG A 43 -9.71 17.31 3.38
N ARG A 44 -9.94 17.96 4.53
CA ARG A 44 -11.27 18.15 5.14
C ARG A 44 -11.51 19.61 5.54
N PRO A 45 -11.48 20.56 4.58
CA PRO A 45 -11.72 21.97 4.90
C PRO A 45 -13.11 22.17 5.53
N GLY A 46 -13.16 22.91 6.63
CA GLY A 46 -14.41 23.18 7.37
C GLY A 46 -14.96 21.99 8.17
N ARG A 47 -14.17 20.92 8.36
CA ARG A 47 -14.53 19.75 9.17
C ARG A 47 -13.38 19.34 10.07
N ALA A 48 -13.67 18.45 11.02
CA ALA A 48 -12.61 17.81 11.80
C ALA A 48 -11.63 17.08 10.86
N PRO A 49 -10.30 17.24 11.07
CA PRO A 49 -9.28 16.50 10.34
C PRO A 49 -9.49 14.98 10.41
N TYR A 50 -8.86 14.27 9.49
CA TYR A 50 -8.76 12.81 9.61
C TYR A 50 -7.90 12.41 10.82
N GLU A 51 -8.30 11.33 11.50
CA GLU A 51 -7.37 10.58 12.36
C GLU A 51 -6.29 9.94 11.49
N PHE A 52 -5.05 9.84 11.98
CA PHE A 52 -3.93 9.30 11.19
C PHE A 52 -4.22 7.91 10.62
N GLY A 53 -4.78 7.01 11.44
CA GLY A 53 -5.15 5.67 11.01
C GLY A 53 -6.27 5.67 9.96
N GLU A 54 -7.25 6.58 10.06
CA GLU A 54 -8.31 6.74 9.07
C GLU A 54 -7.73 7.19 7.73
N TYR A 55 -6.87 8.21 7.77
CA TYR A 55 -6.23 8.76 6.57
C TYR A 55 -5.36 7.73 5.86
N ILE A 56 -4.49 7.01 6.58
CA ILE A 56 -3.64 5.97 6.02
C ILE A 56 -4.48 4.84 5.41
N ALA A 57 -5.53 4.38 6.11
CA ALA A 57 -6.43 3.36 5.59
C ALA A 57 -7.15 3.79 4.31
N LEU A 58 -7.51 5.07 4.19
CA LEU A 58 -8.10 5.62 2.96
C LEU A 58 -7.07 5.72 1.83
N LEU A 59 -5.84 6.16 2.12
CA LEU A 59 -4.77 6.20 1.13
C LEU A 59 -4.47 4.81 0.56
N ILE A 60 -4.43 3.77 1.40
CA ILE A 60 -4.25 2.38 0.95
C ILE A 60 -5.35 1.98 -0.05
N ARG A 61 -6.62 2.31 0.25
CA ARG A 61 -7.74 2.00 -0.67
C ARG A 61 -7.64 2.77 -1.98
N GLN A 62 -7.25 4.04 -1.93
CA GLN A 62 -7.08 4.87 -3.12
C GLN A 62 -5.94 4.35 -4.00
N ASP A 63 -4.81 4.01 -3.40
CA ASP A 63 -3.66 3.46 -4.11
C ASP A 63 -3.97 2.09 -4.72
N ASP A 64 -4.61 1.21 -3.95
CA ASP A 64 -5.04 -0.09 -4.44
C ASP A 64 -6.02 0.02 -5.63
N ALA A 65 -7.00 0.93 -5.56
CA ALA A 65 -7.90 1.18 -6.70
C ALA A 65 -7.12 1.68 -7.93
N ARG A 66 -6.14 2.58 -7.72
CA ARG A 66 -5.29 3.13 -8.78
C ARG A 66 -4.42 2.05 -9.43
N VAL A 67 -3.74 1.23 -8.64
CA VAL A 67 -2.85 0.18 -9.17
C VAL A 67 -3.64 -0.92 -9.86
N ARG A 68 -4.81 -1.33 -9.34
CA ARG A 68 -5.70 -2.28 -10.03
C ARG A 68 -6.13 -1.74 -11.39
N GLY A 69 -6.52 -0.47 -11.47
CA GLY A 69 -6.84 0.19 -12.74
C GLY A 69 -5.67 0.20 -13.72
N ARG A 70 -4.46 0.54 -13.23
CA ARG A 70 -3.24 0.52 -14.04
C ARG A 70 -2.92 -0.87 -14.57
N ILE A 71 -2.92 -1.88 -13.70
CA ILE A 71 -2.69 -3.29 -14.05
C ILE A 71 -3.67 -3.72 -15.13
N LYS A 72 -4.98 -3.46 -14.95
CA LYS A 72 -6.00 -3.78 -15.95
C LYS A 72 -5.71 -3.16 -17.32
N SER A 73 -5.19 -1.93 -17.35
CA SER A 73 -4.84 -1.24 -18.59
C SER A 73 -3.60 -1.85 -19.26
N ILE A 74 -2.52 -2.09 -18.51
CA ILE A 74 -1.27 -2.64 -19.07
C ILE A 74 -1.43 -4.09 -19.50
N SER A 75 -2.30 -4.86 -18.85
CA SER A 75 -2.59 -6.26 -19.20
C SER A 75 -3.27 -6.46 -20.54
N ARG A 76 -3.53 -5.39 -21.30
CA ARG A 76 -3.87 -5.49 -22.72
C ARG A 76 -2.64 -5.73 -23.60
N LYS A 77 -1.45 -5.40 -23.11
CA LYS A 77 -0.16 -5.56 -23.79
C LYS A 77 0.46 -6.92 -23.46
N ARG A 78 1.46 -7.30 -24.25
CA ARG A 78 2.31 -8.47 -24.04
C ARG A 78 3.76 -8.05 -23.89
N CYS A 79 4.55 -8.85 -23.21
CA CYS A 79 5.99 -8.67 -23.13
C CYS A 79 6.59 -8.86 -24.53
N GLY A 80 7.48 -7.97 -24.96
CA GLY A 80 8.10 -8.04 -26.29
C GLY A 80 9.03 -9.24 -26.48
N LYS A 81 9.37 -9.97 -25.41
CA LYS A 81 10.27 -11.13 -25.46
C LYS A 81 9.59 -12.46 -25.22
N CYS A 82 8.97 -12.68 -24.06
CA CYS A 82 8.26 -13.94 -23.81
C CYS A 82 6.85 -13.99 -24.39
N GLY A 83 6.29 -12.87 -24.90
CA GLY A 83 4.94 -12.83 -25.48
C GLY A 83 3.79 -13.00 -24.47
N GLU A 84 4.10 -13.23 -23.19
CA GLU A 84 3.12 -13.32 -22.12
C GLU A 84 2.45 -11.97 -21.82
N ARG A 85 1.24 -12.03 -21.26
CA ARG A 85 0.49 -10.84 -20.88
C ARG A 85 1.13 -10.18 -19.66
N VAL A 86 1.42 -8.88 -19.76
CA VAL A 86 2.05 -8.14 -18.65
C VAL A 86 1.03 -7.75 -17.58
N PRO A 87 1.42 -7.52 -16.31
CA PRO A 87 2.76 -7.69 -15.76
C PRO A 87 3.17 -9.16 -15.64
N VAL A 88 4.39 -9.47 -16.06
CA VAL A 88 5.00 -10.80 -15.86
C VAL A 88 6.04 -10.73 -14.75
N ASN A 89 6.09 -11.77 -13.91
CA ASN A 89 7.01 -11.81 -12.77
C ASN A 89 8.38 -12.40 -13.14
N SER A 90 8.45 -13.20 -14.19
CA SER A 90 9.68 -13.83 -14.68
C SER A 90 9.68 -13.86 -16.20
N CYS A 91 10.85 -13.68 -16.81
CA CYS A 91 11.06 -13.76 -18.25
C CYS A 91 12.50 -14.22 -18.50
N PRO A 92 12.74 -15.24 -19.36
CA PRO A 92 14.09 -15.70 -19.69
C PRO A 92 14.99 -14.60 -20.28
N CYS A 93 14.38 -13.56 -20.88
CA CYS A 93 15.08 -12.43 -21.49
C CYS A 93 15.21 -11.23 -20.54
N ASN A 94 15.21 -11.44 -19.21
CA ASN A 94 15.47 -10.36 -18.26
C ASN A 94 16.89 -9.81 -18.46
N GLY A 95 16.99 -8.52 -18.76
CA GLY A 95 18.20 -7.82 -19.19
C GLY A 95 18.01 -7.13 -20.54
N ASP A 96 17.05 -7.61 -21.35
CA ASP A 96 16.73 -6.99 -22.63
C ASP A 96 15.82 -5.76 -22.46
N SER A 97 16.10 -4.70 -23.24
CA SER A 97 15.35 -3.46 -23.26
C SER A 97 13.84 -3.58 -23.56
N GLN A 98 13.42 -4.63 -24.29
CA GLN A 98 12.02 -4.89 -24.64
C GLN A 98 11.32 -5.84 -23.64
N CYS A 99 12.03 -6.29 -22.61
CA CYS A 99 11.48 -7.16 -21.58
C CYS A 99 10.73 -6.36 -20.51
N TRP A 100 9.52 -6.81 -20.18
CA TRP A 100 8.70 -6.21 -19.12
C TRP A 100 9.39 -6.26 -17.75
N VAL A 101 10.03 -7.38 -17.40
CA VAL A 101 10.72 -7.54 -16.12
C VAL A 101 11.87 -6.53 -15.99
N THR A 102 12.49 -6.15 -17.10
CA THR A 102 13.65 -5.25 -17.10
C THR A 102 13.24 -3.79 -16.96
N LYS A 103 12.27 -3.32 -17.79
CA LYS A 103 11.87 -1.90 -17.81
C LYS A 103 10.40 -1.64 -17.52
N GLY A 104 9.53 -2.62 -17.77
CA GLY A 104 8.08 -2.49 -17.64
C GLY A 104 7.59 -2.30 -16.20
N TRP A 105 8.27 -2.86 -15.20
CA TRP A 105 7.92 -2.66 -13.78
C TRP A 105 7.99 -1.19 -13.34
N HIS A 106 8.70 -0.33 -14.07
CA HIS A 106 8.67 1.12 -13.86
C HIS A 106 7.27 1.73 -14.05
N GLU A 107 6.39 1.09 -14.82
CA GLU A 107 5.01 1.52 -15.00
C GLU A 107 4.11 1.25 -13.77
N THR A 108 4.57 0.41 -12.84
CA THR A 108 3.81 -0.02 -11.66
C THR A 108 4.47 0.35 -10.33
N LYS A 109 5.70 0.88 -10.34
CA LYS A 109 6.39 1.30 -9.11
C LYS A 109 5.82 2.61 -8.57
N LEU A 110 5.85 2.76 -7.25
CA LEU A 110 5.61 4.04 -6.60
C LEU A 110 6.85 4.94 -6.77
N ILE A 111 6.60 6.24 -6.91
CA ILE A 111 7.61 7.29 -6.97
C ILE A 111 7.18 8.33 -5.94
N VAL A 112 8.13 8.80 -5.14
CA VAL A 112 7.94 9.87 -4.14
C VAL A 112 8.41 11.18 -4.74
#